data_AF-A0A974S9T4-F1
#
_entry.id   AF-A0A974S9T4-F1
#
_cell.length_a   1.000
_cell.length_b   1.000
_cell.length_c   1.000
_cell.angle_alpha   90.00
_cell.angle_beta   90.00
_cell.angle_gamma   90.00
#
_symmetry.space_group_name_H-M   'P 1'
#
loop_
_entity.id
_entity.type
_entity.pdbx_description
1 polymer ?
#
loop_
_entity_poly.entity_id
_entity_poly.type
_entity_poly.pdbx_seq_one_letter_code
_entity_poly.pdbx_strand_id
1 'polypeptide(L)'
;MLSTYDGLAAKPDAVRASVSDRKDEAGLERVGRVALAPTLVAKNTAEWMTPTERTTLLREIDAQLCFELSERYEIAAPTAPPTPRCAPCSAMCAPRAA
;
A
#
# COMPACT_ATOMS: atom_id res chain seq x y z
N MET A 1 -5.91 -13.91 -8.45
CA MET A 1 -5.19 -14.95 -9.21
C MET A 1 -4.76 -14.33 -10.53
N LEU A 2 -3.46 -14.26 -10.83
CA LEU A 2 -2.92 -13.73 -12.09
C LEU A 2 -2.91 -14.83 -13.17
N SER A 3 -4.03 -15.51 -13.36
CA SER A 3 -4.08 -16.73 -14.18
C SER A 3 -4.19 -16.45 -15.68
N THR A 4 -4.29 -15.18 -16.08
CA THR A 4 -4.41 -14.75 -17.47
C THR A 4 -3.58 -13.49 -17.71
N TYR A 5 -2.85 -13.45 -18.82
CA TYR A 5 -2.04 -12.31 -19.27
C TYR A 5 -2.86 -11.26 -20.06
N ASP A 6 -4.19 -11.36 -20.02
CA ASP A 6 -5.09 -10.49 -20.76
C ASP A 6 -5.09 -9.04 -20.25
N GLY A 7 -4.92 -8.11 -21.19
CA GLY A 7 -4.88 -6.68 -20.96
C GLY A 7 -3.53 -6.15 -20.48
N LEU A 8 -2.46 -6.94 -20.58
CA LEU A 8 -1.10 -6.46 -20.33
C LEU A 8 -0.55 -5.73 -21.56
N ALA A 9 -0.04 -4.53 -21.36
CA ALA A 9 0.68 -3.76 -22.37
C ALA A 9 2.18 -4.03 -22.24
N ALA A 10 2.86 -4.30 -23.37
CA ALA A 10 4.31 -4.43 -23.38
C ALA A 10 4.97 -3.06 -23.12
N LYS A 11 6.00 -3.03 -22.29
CA LYS A 11 6.77 -1.83 -22.00
C LYS A 11 8.03 -1.80 -22.90
N PRO A 12 8.03 -1.02 -24.00
CA PRO A 12 9.08 -1.12 -25.04
C PRO A 12 10.46 -0.67 -24.55
N ASP A 13 10.53 0.14 -23.50
CA ASP A 13 11.79 0.69 -22.98
C ASP A 13 12.50 -0.25 -21.97
N ALA A 14 12.04 -1.49 -21.83
CA ALA A 14 12.63 -2.44 -20.91
C ALA A 14 13.89 -3.09 -21.53
N VAL A 15 15.08 -2.69 -21.03
CA VAL A 15 16.38 -2.98 -21.66
C VAL A 15 16.87 -4.43 -21.50
N ARG A 16 16.33 -5.22 -20.54
CA ARG A 16 16.85 -6.58 -20.23
C ARG A 16 15.80 -7.65 -19.96
N ALA A 17 14.52 -7.29 -19.86
CA ALA A 17 13.42 -8.22 -19.59
C ALA A 17 12.15 -7.71 -20.26
N SER A 18 11.36 -8.61 -20.84
CA SER A 18 10.02 -8.27 -21.31
C SER A 18 9.14 -7.98 -20.09
N VAL A 19 8.84 -6.71 -19.86
CA VAL A 19 7.88 -6.27 -18.85
C VAL A 19 6.55 -6.04 -19.54
N SER A 20 5.50 -6.64 -19.01
CA SER A 20 4.14 -6.30 -19.39
C SER A 20 3.36 -5.92 -18.14
N ASP A 21 2.64 -4.80 -18.19
CA ASP A 21 1.85 -4.30 -17.07
C ASP A 21 0.41 -4.01 -17.47
N ARG A 22 -0.48 -4.06 -16.49
CA ARG A 22 -1.87 -3.66 -16.65
C ARG A 22 -2.18 -2.72 -15.49
N LYS A 23 -2.46 -1.47 -15.83
CA LYS A 23 -2.88 -0.45 -14.87
C LYS A 23 -4.22 0.12 -15.31
N ASP A 24 -5.20 0.05 -14.42
CA ASP A 24 -6.48 0.75 -14.60
C ASP A 24 -6.34 2.17 -14.04
N GLU A 25 -5.65 3.04 -14.79
CA GLU A 25 -5.43 4.43 -14.38
C GLU A 25 -6.76 5.16 -14.13
N ALA A 26 -7.74 4.97 -15.01
CA ALA A 26 -9.08 5.55 -14.85
C ALA A 26 -9.79 5.04 -13.60
N GLY A 27 -9.61 3.76 -13.23
CA GLY A 27 -10.07 3.20 -11.97
C GLY A 27 -9.37 3.82 -10.76
N LEU A 28 -8.05 4.00 -10.83
CA LEU A 28 -7.23 4.57 -9.77
C LEU A 28 -7.54 6.05 -9.53
N GLU A 29 -7.82 6.82 -10.58
CA GLU A 29 -8.24 8.23 -10.46
C GLU A 29 -9.56 8.41 -9.68
N ARG A 30 -10.43 7.38 -9.69
CA ARG A 30 -11.69 7.41 -8.94
C ARG A 30 -11.54 7.04 -7.46
N VAL A 31 -10.37 6.56 -7.03
CA VAL A 31 -10.13 6.21 -5.63
C VAL A 31 -9.83 7.49 -4.85
N GLY A 32 -10.84 7.99 -4.12
CA GLY A 32 -10.69 9.17 -3.26
C GLY A 32 -10.35 8.85 -1.80
N ARG A 33 -10.65 7.63 -1.33
CA ARG A 33 -10.50 7.22 0.06
C ARG A 33 -9.96 5.79 0.15
N VAL A 34 -9.01 5.57 1.06
CA VAL A 34 -8.38 4.26 1.29
C VAL A 34 -8.36 3.90 2.77
N ALA A 35 -8.41 2.60 3.07
CA ALA A 35 -8.12 2.08 4.40
C ALA A 35 -6.76 1.39 4.41
N LEU A 36 -5.99 1.58 5.47
CA LEU A 36 -4.65 1.01 5.64
C LEU A 36 -4.73 -0.24 6.54
N ALA A 37 -4.11 -1.35 6.12
CA ALA A 37 -4.01 -2.58 6.92
C ALA A 37 -2.72 -2.58 7.76
N PRO A 38 -2.54 -3.21 8.92
CA PRO A 38 -1.26 -3.09 9.67
C PRO A 38 -0.02 -3.60 8.92
N THR A 39 1.14 -2.91 9.05
CA THR A 39 2.41 -3.40 8.45
C THR A 39 2.85 -4.68 9.12
N LEU A 40 3.23 -5.66 8.31
CA LEU A 40 3.71 -6.96 8.77
C LEU A 40 5.10 -7.23 8.20
N VAL A 41 5.96 -7.81 9.03
CA VAL A 41 7.21 -8.38 8.55
C VAL A 41 6.94 -9.77 7.99
N ALA A 42 7.49 -10.06 6.82
CA ALA A 42 7.45 -11.40 6.24
C ALA A 42 8.04 -12.44 7.21
N LYS A 43 7.55 -13.67 7.13
CA LYS A 43 8.07 -14.76 7.98
C LYS A 43 9.56 -14.98 7.65
N ASN A 44 10.36 -15.18 8.69
CA ASN A 44 11.78 -15.54 8.61
C ASN A 44 12.71 -14.50 7.94
N THR A 45 12.32 -13.22 7.87
CA THR A 45 13.17 -12.17 7.25
C THR A 45 13.82 -11.20 8.25
N ALA A 46 13.45 -11.30 9.53
CA ALA A 46 13.83 -10.33 10.57
C ALA A 46 14.25 -10.99 11.89
N GLU A 47 14.82 -12.19 11.80
CA GLU A 47 15.32 -12.94 12.95
C GLU A 47 16.50 -12.25 13.64
N TRP A 48 17.20 -11.39 12.91
CA TRP A 48 18.29 -10.56 13.39
C TRP A 48 17.83 -9.33 14.19
N MET A 49 16.55 -8.96 14.15
CA MET A 49 16.00 -7.82 14.89
C MET A 49 15.41 -8.26 16.23
N THR A 50 15.68 -7.47 17.26
CA THR A 50 14.97 -7.61 18.53
C THR A 50 13.47 -7.30 18.37
N PRO A 51 12.60 -7.80 19.26
CA PRO A 51 11.18 -7.47 19.22
C PRO A 51 10.88 -5.96 19.29
N THR A 52 11.70 -5.22 20.06
CA THR A 52 11.57 -3.77 20.21
C THR A 52 11.92 -3.04 18.93
N GLU A 53 13.07 -3.35 18.31
CA GLU A 53 13.47 -2.76 17.03
C GLU A 53 12.43 -3.03 15.94
N ARG A 54 11.93 -4.26 15.88
CA ARG A 54 10.86 -4.63 14.95
C ARG A 54 9.61 -3.79 15.17
N THR A 55 9.19 -3.59 16.42
CA THR A 55 8.00 -2.78 16.74
C THR A 55 8.18 -1.32 16.36
N THR A 56 9.35 -0.74 16.65
CA THR A 56 9.69 0.63 16.28
C THR A 56 9.70 0.82 14.78
N LEU A 57 10.36 -0.09 14.04
CA LEU A 57 10.40 -0.06 12.59
C LEU A 57 9.01 -0.13 11.96
N LEU A 58 8.16 -1.05 12.43
CA LEU A 58 6.80 -1.19 11.90
C LEU A 58 5.97 0.07 12.12
N ARG A 59 6.09 0.71 13.30
CA ARG A 59 5.41 1.98 13.57
C ARG A 59 5.89 3.11 12.65
N GLU A 60 7.18 3.17 12.37
CA GLU A 60 7.75 4.18 11.48
C GLU A 60 7.26 3.97 10.03
N ILE A 61 7.26 2.72 9.56
CA ILE A 61 6.73 2.39 8.23
C ILE A 61 5.25 2.76 8.13
N ASP A 62 4.45 2.43 9.16
CA ASP A 62 3.05 2.82 9.22
C ASP A 62 2.90 4.35 9.13
N ALA A 63 3.68 5.11 9.90
CA ALA A 63 3.63 6.58 9.89
C ALA A 63 4.01 7.19 8.53
N GLN A 64 5.06 6.67 7.88
CA GLN A 64 5.47 7.16 6.56
C GLN A 64 4.43 6.85 5.49
N LEU A 65 3.89 5.62 5.47
CA LEU A 65 2.84 5.27 4.51
C LEU A 65 1.57 6.08 4.72
N CYS A 66 1.22 6.37 5.98
CA CYS A 66 0.13 7.28 6.30
C CYS A 66 0.36 8.67 5.69
N PHE A 67 1.54 9.24 5.93
CA PHE A 67 1.90 10.57 5.46
C PHE A 67 1.83 10.66 3.93
N GLU A 68 2.56 9.78 3.23
CA GLU A 68 2.65 9.78 1.77
C GLU A 68 1.29 9.53 1.10
N LEU A 69 0.50 8.58 1.62
CA LEU A 69 -0.80 8.28 1.03
C LEU A 69 -1.82 9.38 1.32
N SER A 70 -1.67 10.12 2.42
CA SER A 70 -2.55 11.25 2.74
C SER A 70 -2.43 12.43 1.78
N GLU A 71 -1.34 12.50 1.00
CA GLU A 71 -1.18 13.52 -0.04
C GLU A 71 -2.17 13.34 -1.20
N ARG A 72 -2.57 12.09 -1.46
CA ARG A 72 -3.44 11.72 -2.59
C ARG A 72 -4.81 11.21 -2.16
N TYR A 73 -4.93 10.59 -0.99
CA TYR A 73 -6.13 9.89 -0.56
C TYR A 73 -6.61 10.37 0.81
N GLU A 74 -7.92 10.38 1.01
CA GLU A 74 -8.48 10.43 2.34
C GLU A 74 -8.23 9.09 3.06
N ILE A 75 -7.65 9.12 4.25
CA ILE A 75 -7.43 7.91 5.04
C ILE A 75 -8.67 7.61 5.89
N ALA A 76 -9.32 6.48 5.60
CA ALA A 76 -10.48 6.02 6.32
C ALA A 76 -10.13 5.58 7.75
N ALA A 77 -11.02 5.90 8.69
CA ALA A 77 -10.91 5.38 10.05
C ALA A 77 -11.02 3.83 10.06
N PRO A 78 -10.39 3.14 11.02
CA PRO A 78 -10.30 1.67 11.05
C PRO A 78 -11.63 0.90 11.05
N THR A 79 -12.76 1.59 11.29
CA THR A 79 -14.11 1.01 11.44
C THR A 79 -15.09 1.40 10.33
N ALA A 80 -14.64 2.07 9.26
CA ALA A 80 -15.51 2.50 8.15
C ALA A 80 -16.00 1.32 7.27
N PRO A 81 -17.18 1.44 6.60
CA PRO A 81 -17.74 0.45 5.65
C PRO A 81 -16.78 0.12 4.49
N PRO A 82 -17.02 -0.91 3.65
CA PRO A 82 -16.01 -1.49 2.76
C PRO A 82 -15.37 -0.44 1.84
N THR A 83 -14.20 0.00 2.25
CA THR A 83 -13.32 0.93 1.52
C THR A 83 -12.22 0.09 0.86
N PRO A 84 -11.80 0.41 -0.38
CA PRO A 84 -10.63 -0.24 -0.96
C PRO A 84 -9.46 -0.17 0.03
N ARG A 85 -8.85 -1.33 0.31
CA ARG A 85 -7.74 -1.44 1.26
C ARG A 85 -6.42 -1.35 0.53
N CYS A 86 -5.57 -0.42 0.94
CA CYS A 86 -4.15 -0.44 0.65
C CYS A 86 -3.46 -1.26 1.74
N ALA A 87 -2.71 -2.29 1.36
CA ALA A 87 -1.81 -2.98 2.28
C ALA A 87 -0.47 -2.23 2.33
N PRO A 88 0.18 -2.02 3.50
CA PRO A 88 -0.38 -1.87 4.84
C PRO A 88 0.10 -0.58 5.60
N CYS A 89 -0.76 0.11 6.39
CA CYS A 89 -0.39 0.94 7.56
C CYS A 89 -1.35 0.75 8.78
N SER A 90 -0.85 0.85 10.03
CA SER A 90 -1.63 0.81 11.30
C SER A 90 -1.75 2.16 12.03
N ALA A 91 -2.98 2.45 12.47
CA ALA A 91 -3.42 3.20 13.65
C ALA A 91 -3.09 4.70 13.87
N MET A 92 -2.40 5.44 12.98
CA MET A 92 -2.06 6.85 13.29
C MET A 92 -2.32 7.87 12.17
N CYS A 93 -3.41 7.71 11.41
CA CYS A 93 -3.89 8.78 10.53
C CYS A 93 -5.11 9.46 11.15
N ALA A 94 -4.92 10.64 11.73
CA ALA A 94 -6.04 11.52 12.06
C ALA A 94 -6.59 12.15 10.76
N PRO A 95 -7.92 12.28 10.59
CA PRO A 95 -8.48 12.96 9.42
C PRO A 95 -8.12 14.45 9.43
N ARG A 96 -7.79 15.01 8.26
CA ARG A 96 -7.69 16.47 8.07
C ARG A 96 -9.08 17.07 8.29
N ALA A 97 -9.18 18.05 9.19
CA ALA A 97 -10.36 18.91 9.26
C ALA A 97 -10.46 19.74 7.96
N ALA A 98 -11.69 19.87 7.46
CA ALA A 98 -12.05 20.56 6.22
C ALA A 98 -11.64 22.04 6.22
#